data_AF-A0A832WR62-F1
#
_entry.id   AF-A0A832WR62-F1
#
_cell.length_a   1.000
_cell.length_b   1.000
_cell.length_c   1.000
_cell.angle_alpha   90.00
_cell.angle_beta   90.00
_cell.angle_gamma   90.00
#
_symmetry.space_group_name_H-M   'P 1'
#
loop_
_entity.id
_entity.type
_entity.pdbx_description
1 polymer ?
#
loop_
_entity_poly.entity_id
_entity_poly.type
_entity_poly.pdbx_seq_one_letter_code
_entity_poly.pdbx_strand_id
1 'polypeptide(L)'
;MDLKSCPECSQLTAADNDSCPYCGHSFAFSPGSSRPSVQSRRSERKKDLRNPLLAAACAFLFPGWGQWYNGRTAEGIYVIAAGFGIVVVSLMLMVMVRGSEMILMAIAAVTGLLMLVIWVYSITTAYNTARGINRGGTAFTGKSPLFWMPATLWVLFAGVIVIAVASTIVPGLPGADIPATISVAGGSIALHASGFLEI
;
A
#
# COMPACT_ATOMS: atom_id res chain seq x y z
N MET A 1 20.37 -27.67 -10.68
CA MET A 1 20.47 -26.26 -11.10
C MET A 1 21.59 -25.67 -10.29
N ASP A 2 22.71 -25.33 -10.91
CA ASP A 2 23.86 -24.79 -10.18
C ASP A 2 23.62 -23.31 -9.86
N LEU A 3 23.80 -22.94 -8.59
CA LEU A 3 23.69 -21.56 -8.13
C LEU A 3 25.07 -21.02 -7.75
N LYS A 4 25.35 -19.77 -8.14
CA LYS A 4 26.53 -19.02 -7.73
C LYS A 4 26.12 -17.78 -6.94
N SER A 5 26.86 -17.48 -5.88
CA SER A 5 26.65 -16.26 -5.09
C SER A 5 27.30 -15.07 -5.81
N CYS A 6 26.56 -13.96 -5.91
CA CYS A 6 27.10 -12.74 -6.48
C CYS A 6 28.03 -12.04 -5.47
N PRO A 7 29.28 -11.70 -5.85
CA PRO A 7 30.23 -11.07 -4.94
C PRO A 7 29.84 -9.63 -4.54
N GLU A 8 28.99 -8.97 -5.32
CA GLU A 8 28.52 -7.60 -5.07
C GLU A 8 27.30 -7.54 -4.16
N CYS A 9 26.32 -8.42 -4.35
CA CYS A 9 25.02 -8.32 -3.67
C CYS A 9 24.63 -9.56 -2.85
N SER A 10 25.53 -10.54 -2.74
CA SER A 10 25.38 -11.81 -2.01
C SER A 10 24.14 -12.66 -2.35
N GLN A 11 23.37 -12.26 -3.37
CA GLN A 11 22.24 -13.04 -3.87
C GLN A 11 22.72 -14.24 -4.69
N LEU A 12 21.99 -15.34 -4.54
CA LEU A 12 22.19 -16.56 -5.32
C LEU A 12 21.56 -16.38 -6.70
N THR A 13 22.35 -16.66 -7.73
CA THR A 13 21.96 -16.52 -9.14
C THR A 13 22.25 -17.82 -9.87
N ALA A 14 21.47 -18.14 -10.90
CA ALA A 14 21.75 -19.32 -11.71
C ALA A 14 23.13 -19.16 -12.38
N ALA A 15 23.91 -20.25 -12.40
CA ALA A 15 25.31 -20.24 -12.81
C ALA A 15 25.51 -19.81 -14.28
N ASP A 16 24.51 -20.04 -15.13
CA ASP A 16 24.44 -19.68 -16.55
C ASP A 16 24.16 -18.19 -16.80
N ASN A 17 23.77 -17.42 -15.79
CA ASN A 17 23.58 -15.99 -15.96
C ASN A 17 24.93 -15.28 -16.20
N ASP A 18 25.03 -14.60 -17.34
CA ASP A 18 26.17 -13.72 -17.67
C ASP A 18 26.23 -12.48 -16.76
N SER A 19 25.09 -12.10 -16.17
CA SER A 19 24.99 -10.97 -15.26
C SER A 19 24.00 -11.23 -14.14
N CYS A 20 24.24 -10.66 -12.96
CA CYS A 20 23.36 -10.80 -11.81
C CYS A 20 22.04 -10.05 -12.07
N PRO A 21 20.86 -10.71 -12.02
CA PRO A 21 19.57 -10.05 -12.24
C PRO A 21 19.19 -9.08 -11.11
N TYR A 22 19.85 -9.17 -9.96
CA TYR A 22 19.56 -8.33 -8.79
C TYR A 22 20.40 -7.05 -8.75
N CYS A 23 21.69 -7.11 -9.12
CA CYS A 23 22.59 -5.95 -9.06
C CYS A 23 23.26 -5.58 -10.39
N GLY A 24 23.13 -6.40 -11.44
CA GLY A 24 23.74 -6.17 -12.75
C GLY A 24 25.24 -6.50 -12.85
N HIS A 25 25.83 -7.11 -11.82
CA HIS A 25 27.24 -7.54 -11.84
C HIS A 25 27.47 -8.58 -12.96
N SER A 26 28.35 -8.29 -13.91
CA SER A 26 28.71 -9.20 -14.99
C SER A 26 29.70 -10.26 -14.51
N PHE A 27 29.37 -11.54 -14.67
CA PHE A 27 30.23 -12.66 -14.29
C PHE A 27 31.29 -13.00 -15.35
N ALA A 28 31.26 -12.34 -16.50
CA ALA A 28 32.20 -12.59 -17.60
C ALA A 28 33.49 -11.77 -17.45
N PHE A 29 34.63 -12.45 -17.44
CA PHE A 29 35.95 -11.90 -17.73
C PHE A 29 36.23 -12.17 -19.22
N SER A 30 36.04 -11.18 -20.11
CA SER A 30 36.47 -11.31 -21.51
C SER A 30 37.90 -10.79 -21.68
N PRO A 31 38.90 -11.66 -21.92
CA PRO A 31 40.23 -11.22 -22.29
C PRO A 31 40.19 -10.77 -23.76
N GLY A 32 40.34 -9.47 -24.00
CA GLY A 32 40.50 -8.94 -25.38
C GLY A 32 39.59 -7.79 -25.78
N SER A 33 38.80 -7.22 -24.87
CA SER A 33 38.04 -6.01 -25.16
C SER A 33 38.80 -4.77 -24.69
N SER A 34 39.57 -4.12 -25.58
CA SER A 34 39.98 -2.72 -25.45
C SER A 34 38.74 -1.82 -25.39
N ARG A 35 38.18 -1.66 -24.18
CA ARG A 35 36.98 -0.85 -23.93
C ARG A 35 37.39 0.55 -23.47
N PRO A 36 36.77 1.61 -24.00
CA PRO A 36 36.95 2.96 -23.49
C PRO A 36 36.51 2.98 -22.01
N SER A 37 37.35 3.58 -21.17
CA SER A 37 37.14 3.96 -19.77
C SER A 37 35.80 3.53 -19.14
N VAL A 38 35.82 2.40 -18.43
CA VAL A 38 34.73 1.86 -17.60
C VAL A 38 34.24 2.86 -16.52
N GLN A 39 34.98 3.94 -16.26
CA GLN A 39 34.54 5.02 -15.39
C GLN A 39 33.46 5.93 -16.01
N SER A 40 33.39 6.11 -17.34
CA SER A 40 32.40 7.00 -17.95
C SER A 40 31.00 6.38 -18.10
N ARG A 41 30.89 5.03 -18.10
CA ARG A 41 29.57 4.35 -18.06
C ARG A 41 29.00 4.16 -16.66
N ARG A 42 29.79 4.40 -15.61
CA ARG A 42 29.32 4.28 -14.22
C ARG A 42 28.51 5.49 -13.76
N SER A 43 28.67 6.66 -14.41
CA SER A 43 27.89 7.87 -14.09
C SER A 43 26.59 7.99 -14.89
N GLU A 44 26.50 7.38 -16.08
CA GLU A 44 25.42 7.67 -17.04
C GLU A 44 24.20 6.74 -16.96
N ARG A 45 24.19 5.76 -16.06
CA ARG A 45 22.98 4.96 -15.80
C ARG A 45 22.72 4.77 -14.33
N LYS A 46 22.86 5.86 -13.57
CA LYS A 46 22.11 6.03 -12.32
C LYS A 46 20.64 6.27 -12.66
N LYS A 47 20.01 5.34 -13.38
CA LYS A 47 18.55 5.30 -13.41
C LYS A 47 18.16 4.97 -11.98
N ASP A 48 17.61 5.95 -11.27
CA ASP A 48 16.98 5.71 -9.98
C ASP A 48 16.07 4.48 -10.15
N LEU A 49 16.49 3.34 -9.59
CA LEU A 49 15.77 2.07 -9.73
C LEU A 49 14.35 2.23 -9.19
N ARG A 50 14.17 3.15 -8.23
CA ARG A 50 12.90 3.52 -7.64
C ARG A 50 12.75 5.01 -7.45
N ASN A 51 11.54 5.50 -7.68
CA ASN A 51 11.15 6.83 -7.25
C ASN A 51 10.83 6.79 -5.73
N PRO A 52 11.61 7.48 -4.86
CA PRO A 52 11.38 7.49 -3.41
C PRO A 52 10.13 8.27 -3.02
N LEU A 53 9.74 9.26 -3.83
CA LEU A 53 8.50 10.02 -3.63
C LEU A 53 7.28 9.11 -3.86
N LEU A 54 7.35 8.21 -4.85
CA LEU A 54 6.28 7.24 -5.09
C LEU A 54 6.15 6.24 -3.92
N ALA A 55 7.28 5.79 -3.35
CA ALA A 55 7.25 4.94 -2.17
C ALA A 55 6.58 5.63 -0.96
N ALA A 56 6.90 6.91 -0.75
CA ALA A 56 6.29 7.73 0.29
C ALA A 56 4.78 7.96 0.04
N ALA A 57 4.40 8.27 -1.20
CA ALA A 57 3.00 8.45 -1.58
C ALA A 57 2.17 7.18 -1.39
N CYS A 58 2.72 5.99 -1.72
CA CYS A 58 2.08 4.72 -1.43
C CYS A 58 1.89 4.52 0.09
N ALA A 59 2.91 4.78 0.90
CA ALA A 59 2.80 4.69 2.36
C ALA A 59 1.84 5.71 2.98
N PHE A 60 1.70 6.88 2.36
CA PHE A 60 0.75 7.91 2.76
C PHE A 60 -0.69 7.45 2.55
N LEU A 61 -1.00 6.88 1.37
CA LEU A 61 -2.33 6.35 1.05
C LEU A 61 -2.72 5.16 1.92
N PHE A 62 -1.76 4.28 2.23
CA PHE A 62 -2.00 3.14 3.08
C PHE A 62 -0.74 2.75 3.87
N PRO A 63 -0.81 2.71 5.23
CA PRO A 63 0.32 2.31 6.06
C PRO A 63 0.87 0.94 5.62
N GLY A 64 2.18 0.86 5.37
CA GLY A 64 2.85 -0.37 4.93
C GLY A 64 2.88 -0.60 3.41
N TRP A 65 2.06 0.09 2.60
CA TRP A 65 2.04 -0.12 1.14
C TRP A 65 3.34 0.33 0.45
N GLY A 66 3.96 1.40 0.93
CA GLY A 66 5.28 1.84 0.45
C GLY A 66 6.38 0.78 0.64
N GLN A 67 6.28 -0.08 1.66
CA GLN A 67 7.23 -1.18 1.85
C GLN A 67 7.04 -2.31 0.83
N TRP A 68 5.79 -2.58 0.44
CA TRP A 68 5.49 -3.56 -0.62
C TRP A 68 6.01 -3.10 -1.99
N TYR A 69 5.99 -1.79 -2.24
CA TYR A 69 6.61 -1.19 -3.42
C TYR A 69 8.15 -1.38 -3.44
N ASN A 70 8.79 -1.26 -2.28
CA ASN A 70 10.23 -1.45 -2.09
C ASN A 70 10.66 -2.92 -2.05
N GLY A 71 9.72 -3.87 -2.03
CA GLY A 71 10.00 -5.31 -1.94
C GLY A 71 10.16 -5.84 -0.52
N ARG A 72 9.98 -5.00 0.50
CA ARG A 72 10.12 -5.36 1.92
C ARG A 72 8.77 -5.75 2.52
N THR A 73 8.23 -6.89 2.09
CA THR A 73 6.88 -7.32 2.48
C THR A 73 6.71 -7.50 3.98
N ALA A 74 7.70 -8.11 4.65
CA ALA A 74 7.66 -8.35 6.09
C ALA A 74 7.58 -7.04 6.89
N GLU A 75 8.39 -6.04 6.53
CA GLU A 75 8.36 -4.72 7.18
C GLU A 75 7.00 -4.02 7.00
N GLY A 76 6.40 -4.14 5.81
CA GLY A 76 5.04 -3.65 5.58
C GLY A 76 3.99 -4.34 6.46
N ILE A 77 4.10 -5.66 6.61
CA ILE A 77 3.19 -6.45 7.45
C ILE A 77 3.32 -6.04 8.93
N TYR A 78 4.54 -5.81 9.44
CA TYR A 78 4.71 -5.38 10.84
C TYR A 78 4.05 -4.02 11.11
N VAL A 79 4.15 -3.07 10.18
CA VAL A 79 3.48 -1.76 10.33
C VAL A 79 1.96 -1.91 10.34
N ILE A 80 1.41 -2.73 9.45
CA ILE A 80 -0.04 -3.00 9.40
C ILE A 80 -0.50 -3.71 10.68
N ALA A 81 0.22 -4.74 11.12
CA ALA A 81 -0.08 -5.49 12.33
C ALA A 81 0.00 -4.60 13.58
N ALA A 82 0.98 -3.70 13.66
CA ALA A 82 1.10 -2.74 14.76
C ALA A 82 -0.08 -1.76 14.79
N GLY A 83 -0.43 -1.16 13.65
CA GLY A 83 -1.59 -0.26 13.56
C GLY A 83 -2.90 -0.97 13.90
N PHE A 84 -3.12 -2.16 13.35
CA PHE A 84 -4.31 -2.97 13.65
C PHE A 84 -4.37 -3.38 15.13
N GLY A 85 -3.25 -3.80 15.71
CA GLY A 85 -3.15 -4.15 17.12
C GLY A 85 -3.53 -2.97 18.03
N ILE A 86 -3.06 -1.76 17.71
CA ILE A 86 -3.43 -0.54 18.45
C ILE A 86 -4.94 -0.29 18.37
N VAL A 87 -5.55 -0.41 17.19
CA VAL A 87 -7.01 -0.25 17.03
C VAL A 87 -7.77 -1.30 17.85
N VAL A 88 -7.38 -2.57 17.76
CA VAL A 88 -8.04 -3.66 18.51
C VAL A 88 -7.94 -3.45 20.01
N VAL A 89 -6.75 -3.15 20.53
CA VAL A 89 -6.55 -2.89 21.96
C VAL A 89 -7.35 -1.67 22.41
N SER A 90 -7.33 -0.59 21.61
CA SER A 90 -8.08 0.63 21.92
C SER A 90 -9.59 0.36 21.95
N LEU A 91 -10.12 -0.40 20.98
CA LEU A 91 -11.52 -0.80 20.95
C LEU A 91 -11.89 -1.65 22.17
N MET A 92 -11.06 -2.63 22.54
CA MET A 92 -11.29 -3.44 23.73
C MET A 92 -11.33 -2.58 24.99
N LEU A 93 -10.41 -1.61 25.13
CA LEU A 93 -10.41 -0.67 26.26
C LEU A 93 -11.67 0.22 26.26
N MET A 94 -12.09 0.74 25.11
CA MET A 94 -13.32 1.54 25.02
C MET A 94 -14.56 0.74 25.42
N VAL A 95 -14.64 -0.54 25.05
CA VAL A 95 -15.75 -1.43 25.43
C VAL A 95 -15.75 -1.70 26.94
N MET A 96 -14.57 -1.89 27.55
CA MET A 96 -14.43 -2.15 28.99
C MET A 96 -14.76 -0.93 29.85
N VAL A 97 -14.55 0.29 29.34
CA VAL A 97 -14.73 1.55 30.09
C VAL A 97 -16.01 2.29 29.68
N ARG A 98 -17.03 1.57 29.20
CA ARG A 98 -18.37 2.12 28.89
C ARG A 98 -19.02 2.69 30.15
N GLY A 99 -18.90 4.00 30.35
CA GLY A 99 -19.47 4.70 31.50
C GLY A 99 -18.78 6.02 31.85
N SER A 100 -17.59 6.28 31.31
CA SER A 100 -16.90 7.56 31.49
C SER A 100 -16.50 8.18 30.15
N GLU A 101 -17.25 9.21 29.73
CA GLU A 101 -16.99 9.96 28.49
C GLU A 101 -15.57 10.56 28.46
N MET A 102 -15.10 11.06 29.61
CA MET A 102 -13.76 11.64 29.74
C MET A 102 -12.66 10.61 29.44
N ILE A 103 -12.81 9.38 29.93
CA ILE A 103 -11.82 8.32 29.69
C ILE A 103 -11.89 7.84 28.23
N LEU A 104 -13.09 7.74 27.65
CA LEU A 104 -13.26 7.38 26.24
C LEU A 104 -12.58 8.39 25.31
N MET A 105 -12.75 9.68 25.57
CA MET A 105 -12.07 10.76 24.83
C MET A 105 -10.55 10.69 24.97
N ALA A 106 -10.05 10.42 26.18
CA ALA A 106 -8.62 10.26 26.42
C ALA A 106 -8.04 9.06 25.65
N ILE A 107 -8.70 7.91 25.67
CA ILE A 107 -8.29 6.72 24.90
C ILE A 107 -8.28 7.06 23.41
N ALA A 108 -9.36 7.65 22.89
CA ALA A 108 -9.45 8.03 21.48
C ALA A 108 -8.33 8.99 21.05
N ALA A 109 -8.02 9.99 21.88
CA ALA A 109 -6.95 10.95 21.63
C ALA A 109 -5.56 10.28 21.60
N VAL A 110 -5.27 9.42 22.58
CA VAL A 110 -4.00 8.67 22.64
C VAL A 110 -3.87 7.72 21.45
N THR A 111 -4.92 6.97 21.12
CA THR A 111 -4.95 6.08 19.95
C THR A 111 -4.72 6.86 18.66
N GLY A 112 -5.38 8.00 18.48
CA GLY A 112 -5.21 8.87 17.31
C GLY A 112 -3.76 9.36 17.18
N LEU A 113 -3.14 9.78 18.29
CA LEU A 113 -1.75 10.21 18.31
C LEU A 113 -0.79 9.07 17.93
N LEU A 114 -0.97 7.88 18.51
CA LEU A 114 -0.15 6.70 18.19
C LEU A 114 -0.28 6.31 16.71
N MET A 115 -1.49 6.36 16.15
CA MET A 115 -1.74 6.08 14.74
C MET A 115 -1.04 7.10 13.84
N LEU A 116 -1.09 8.39 14.20
CA LEU A 116 -0.39 9.44 13.45
C LEU A 116 1.13 9.23 13.47
N VAL A 117 1.70 8.87 14.63
CA VAL A 117 3.14 8.56 14.76
C VAL A 117 3.52 7.37 13.87
N ILE A 118 2.76 6.28 13.90
CA ILE A 118 3.02 5.10 13.05
C ILE A 118 2.88 5.43 11.57
N TRP A 119 1.92 6.29 11.21
CA TRP A 119 1.71 6.70 9.83
C TRP A 119 2.90 7.51 9.29
N VAL A 120 3.34 8.54 10.03
CA VAL A 120 4.53 9.33 9.68
C VAL A 120 5.79 8.46 9.64
N TYR A 121 5.94 7.54 10.61
CA TYR A 121 7.02 6.57 10.63
C TYR A 121 7.01 5.70 9.36
N SER A 122 5.84 5.17 8.96
CA SER A 122 5.68 4.35 7.76
C SER A 122 6.12 5.08 6.49
N ILE A 123 5.72 6.35 6.33
CA ILE A 123 6.08 7.20 5.20
C ILE A 123 7.59 7.42 5.15
N THR A 124 8.17 7.83 6.28
CA THR A 124 9.60 8.13 6.39
C THR A 124 10.46 6.90 6.11
N THR A 125 10.07 5.75 6.67
CA THR A 125 10.75 4.48 6.43
C THR A 125 10.60 4.03 4.97
N ALA A 126 9.45 4.22 4.32
CA ALA A 126 9.30 3.88 2.88
C ALA A 126 10.19 4.75 1.98
N TYR A 127 10.27 6.05 2.27
CA TYR A 127 11.13 6.98 1.56
C TYR A 127 12.62 6.62 1.72
N ASN A 128 13.06 6.42 2.97
CA ASN A 128 14.45 6.11 3.27
C ASN A 128 14.88 4.76 2.70
N THR A 129 14.01 3.74 2.73
CA THR A 129 14.28 2.44 2.12
C THR A 129 14.45 2.57 0.61
N ALA A 130 13.57 3.29 -0.09
CA ALA A 130 13.71 3.53 -1.53
C ALA A 130 15.02 4.26 -1.88
N ARG A 131 15.38 5.27 -1.08
CA ARG A 131 16.64 6.00 -1.23
C ARG A 131 17.87 5.13 -0.94
N GLY A 132 17.77 4.21 0.03
CA GLY A 132 18.80 3.22 0.35
C GLY A 132 19.06 2.26 -0.82
N ILE A 133 18.00 1.80 -1.48
CA ILE A 133 18.08 0.93 -2.67
C ILE A 133 18.78 1.66 -3.81
N ASN A 134 18.41 2.91 -4.10
CA ASN A 134 19.06 3.71 -5.16
C ASN A 134 20.54 4.01 -4.89
N ARG A 135 20.96 3.96 -3.63
CA ARG A 135 22.35 4.14 -3.20
C ARG A 135 23.15 2.83 -3.15
N GLY A 136 22.52 1.68 -3.40
CA GLY A 136 23.15 0.36 -3.26
C GLY A 136 23.38 -0.07 -1.81
N GLY A 137 22.78 0.62 -0.83
CA GLY A 137 22.97 0.32 0.60
C GLY A 137 22.04 -0.78 1.12
N THR A 138 21.01 -1.17 0.35
CA THR A 138 20.06 -2.22 0.72
C THR A 138 19.79 -3.13 -0.47
N ALA A 139 19.85 -4.45 -0.23
CA ALA A 139 19.55 -5.44 -1.25
C ALA A 139 18.07 -5.37 -1.67
N PHE A 140 17.82 -5.39 -2.98
CA PHE A 140 16.48 -5.35 -3.54
C PHE A 140 15.94 -6.78 -3.73
N THR A 141 14.78 -7.06 -3.13
CA THR A 141 14.16 -8.39 -3.07
C THR A 141 13.08 -8.62 -4.14
N GLY A 142 12.93 -7.73 -5.13
CA GLY A 142 11.87 -7.83 -6.14
C GLY A 142 10.58 -7.12 -5.73
N LYS A 143 9.64 -6.96 -6.68
CA LYS A 143 8.30 -6.42 -6.37
C LYS A 143 7.48 -7.53 -5.69
N SER A 144 6.92 -7.24 -4.53
CA SER A 144 5.98 -8.17 -3.90
C SER A 144 4.67 -8.24 -4.69
N PRO A 145 4.09 -9.43 -4.91
CA PRO A 145 2.78 -9.56 -5.56
C PRO A 145 1.68 -8.88 -4.72
N LEU A 146 1.90 -8.79 -3.40
CA LEU A 146 0.99 -8.13 -2.45
C LEU A 146 0.80 -6.63 -2.72
N PHE A 147 1.71 -5.99 -3.46
CA PHE A 147 1.56 -4.59 -3.89
C PHE A 147 0.26 -4.33 -4.68
N TRP A 148 -0.21 -5.31 -5.46
CA TRP A 148 -1.40 -5.14 -6.32
C TRP A 148 -2.72 -5.23 -5.54
N MET A 149 -2.72 -5.82 -4.35
CA MET A 149 -3.95 -6.04 -3.58
C MET A 149 -4.58 -4.71 -3.10
N PRO A 150 -3.86 -3.76 -2.49
CA PRO A 150 -4.42 -2.44 -2.18
C PRO A 150 -4.81 -1.65 -3.42
N ALA A 151 -4.02 -1.74 -4.50
CA ALA A 151 -4.28 -1.00 -5.73
C ALA A 151 -5.62 -1.43 -6.36
N THR A 152 -5.85 -2.74 -6.44
CA THR A 152 -7.11 -3.30 -6.96
C THR A 152 -8.30 -2.94 -6.07
N LEU A 153 -8.15 -3.03 -4.74
CA LEU A 153 -9.19 -2.60 -3.80
C LEU A 153 -9.53 -1.11 -3.96
N TRP A 154 -8.53 -0.24 -4.14
CA TRP A 154 -8.75 1.20 -4.37
C TRP A 154 -9.49 1.48 -5.68
N VAL A 155 -9.13 0.78 -6.76
CA VAL A 155 -9.82 0.92 -8.05
C VAL A 155 -11.28 0.47 -7.94
N LEU A 156 -11.55 -0.66 -7.28
CA LEU A 156 -12.92 -1.14 -7.05
C LEU A 156 -13.72 -0.15 -6.20
N PHE A 157 -13.13 0.34 -5.11
CA PHE A 157 -13.76 1.32 -4.24
C PHE A 157 -14.10 2.62 -4.98
N ALA A 158 -13.16 3.17 -5.76
CA ALA A 158 -13.40 4.34 -6.59
C ALA A 158 -14.49 4.10 -7.64
N GLY A 159 -14.51 2.92 -8.27
CA GLY A 159 -15.56 2.53 -9.20
C GLY A 159 -16.96 2.52 -8.57
N VAL A 160 -17.08 1.96 -7.36
CA VAL A 160 -18.34 1.96 -6.59
C VAL A 160 -18.79 3.39 -6.27
N ILE A 161 -17.87 4.27 -5.85
CA ILE A 161 -18.19 5.69 -5.59
C ILE A 161 -18.70 6.37 -6.86
N VAL A 162 -18.02 6.19 -7.99
CA VAL A 162 -18.43 6.80 -9.26
C VAL A 162 -19.82 6.33 -9.68
N ILE A 163 -20.13 5.03 -9.53
CA ILE A 163 -21.45 4.49 -9.83
C ILE A 163 -22.51 5.10 -8.90
N ALA A 164 -22.23 5.16 -7.60
CA ALA A 164 -23.16 5.74 -6.62
C ALA A 164 -23.43 7.23 -6.88
N VAL A 165 -22.40 7.99 -7.27
CA VAL A 165 -22.55 9.41 -7.65
C VAL A 165 -23.29 9.56 -8.99
N ALA A 166 -22.99 8.72 -9.98
CA ALA A 166 -23.71 8.74 -11.25
C ALA A 166 -25.20 8.44 -11.05
N SER A 167 -25.56 7.53 -10.15
CA SER A 167 -26.96 7.22 -9.82
C SER A 167 -27.72 8.36 -9.15
N THR A 168 -27.05 9.34 -8.53
CA THR A 168 -27.73 10.52 -7.96
C THR A 168 -27.90 11.66 -8.96
N ILE A 169 -27.08 11.70 -10.02
CA ILE A 169 -27.07 12.81 -10.99
C ILE A 169 -27.86 12.47 -12.26
N VAL A 170 -27.87 11.20 -12.67
CA VAL A 170 -28.52 10.76 -13.92
C VAL A 170 -29.89 10.14 -13.59
N PRO A 171 -31.01 10.87 -13.78
CA PRO A 171 -32.33 10.28 -13.69
C PRO A 171 -32.48 9.20 -14.78
N GLY A 172 -32.89 7.98 -14.40
CA GLY A 172 -33.18 6.89 -15.33
C GLY A 172 -32.12 5.79 -15.47
N LEU A 173 -31.13 5.69 -14.56
CA LEU A 173 -30.26 4.51 -14.48
C LEU A 173 -31.08 3.27 -14.02
N PRO A 174 -31.04 2.14 -14.75
CA PRO A 174 -31.76 0.93 -14.37
C PRO A 174 -31.28 0.44 -13.00
N GLY A 175 -32.13 0.56 -11.99
CA GLY A 175 -31.84 0.28 -10.57
C GLY A 175 -32.10 1.45 -9.62
N ALA A 176 -32.33 2.67 -10.12
CA ALA A 176 -32.79 3.81 -9.30
C ALA A 176 -34.27 3.68 -8.90
N ASP A 177 -35.04 2.93 -9.69
CA ASP A 177 -36.42 2.56 -9.38
C ASP A 177 -36.44 1.20 -8.66
N ILE A 178 -35.87 1.11 -7.46
CA ILE A 178 -36.35 0.07 -6.54
C ILE A 178 -37.66 0.62 -5.96
N PRO A 179 -38.84 0.16 -6.42
CA PRO A 179 -40.06 0.58 -5.78
C PRO A 179 -39.99 0.15 -4.32
N ALA A 180 -40.08 1.10 -3.40
CA ALA A 180 -40.25 0.86 -1.96
C ALA A 180 -41.61 0.20 -1.62
N THR A 181 -42.25 -0.45 -2.61
CA THR A 181 -43.47 -1.23 -2.45
C THR A 181 -43.13 -2.70 -2.65
N ILE A 182 -42.89 -3.37 -1.53
CA ILE A 182 -42.99 -4.83 -1.46
C ILE A 182 -44.48 -5.13 -1.63
N SER A 183 -44.91 -5.48 -2.84
CA SER A 183 -46.23 -6.08 -3.05
C SER A 183 -46.18 -7.49 -2.49
N VAL A 184 -46.56 -7.63 -1.21
CA VAL A 184 -46.91 -8.93 -0.65
C VAL A 184 -48.27 -9.29 -1.22
N ALA A 185 -48.36 -10.43 -1.89
CA ALA A 185 -49.60 -10.97 -2.43
C ALA A 185 -50.65 -11.06 -1.30
N GLY A 186 -51.54 -10.07 -1.23
CA GLY A 186 -52.58 -9.99 -0.20
C GLY A 186 -52.88 -8.59 0.36
N GLY A 187 -52.06 -7.57 0.11
CA GLY A 187 -52.39 -6.21 0.54
C GLY A 187 -51.36 -5.15 0.17
N SER A 188 -51.81 -4.04 -0.39
CA SER A 188 -50.99 -2.86 -0.65
C SER A 188 -50.84 -2.06 0.64
N ILE A 189 -49.65 -2.07 1.25
CA ILE A 189 -49.31 -1.11 2.32
C ILE A 189 -48.57 0.05 1.66
N ALA A 190 -49.25 1.19 1.54
CA ALA A 190 -48.62 2.45 1.14
C ALA A 190 -47.84 3.00 2.34
N LEU A 191 -46.50 2.98 2.28
CA LEU A 191 -45.67 3.72 3.22
C LEU A 191 -45.78 5.20 2.89
N HIS A 192 -46.66 5.89 3.61
CA HIS A 192 -46.81 7.33 3.55
C HIS A 192 -45.58 7.97 4.20
N ALA A 193 -44.58 8.34 3.38
CA ALA A 193 -43.44 9.14 3.83
C ALA A 193 -43.91 10.58 4.09
N SER A 194 -44.48 10.84 5.26
CA SER A 194 -44.68 12.21 5.74
C SER A 194 -43.30 12.81 6.02
N GLY A 195 -42.93 13.78 5.18
CA GLY A 195 -41.68 14.53 5.27
C GLY A 195 -41.48 15.17 6.63
N PHE A 196 -40.29 14.95 7.19
CA PHE A 196 -39.75 15.72 8.31
C PHE A 196 -38.83 16.78 7.71
N LEU A 197 -39.44 17.86 7.24
CA LEU A 197 -38.78 19.11 6.84
C LEU A 197 -39.73 20.24 7.26
N GLU A 198 -39.79 20.49 8.57
CA GLU A 198 -40.18 21.79 9.10
C GLU A 198 -38.96 22.42 9.77
N ILE A 199 -38.88 23.72 9.57
CA ILE A 199 -37.78 24.66 9.78
C ILE A 199 -37.50 24.86 11.27
#